data_AF-A0A3P6QWI4-F1
#
_entry.id   AF-A0A3P6QWI4-F1
#
_cell.length_a   1.000
_cell.length_b   1.000
_cell.length_c   1.000
_cell.angle_alpha   90.00
_cell.angle_beta   90.00
_cell.angle_gamma   90.00
#
_symmetry.space_group_name_H-M   'P 1'
#
loop_
_entity.id
_entity.type
_entity.pdbx_description
1 polymer ?
#
loop_
_entity_poly.entity_id
_entity_poly.type
_entity_poly.pdbx_seq_one_letter_code
_entity_poly.pdbx_strand_id
1 'polypeptide(L)'
;MCVCGKHEVPPPKKPLTPAEIESLPRFKGVKQVSLRGKHDVLVYSIPGTENAYVFCHGHTNARYQVFQCVYCWKYGAKTSIRVIGDEFLEDPCKIDHICSPVNEMEDRVERLTHKVLQTQESSGRILPIHLGAESLLAYENGIAEEYEEEEMGLGASFQSERIRRVELLE
;
A
#
# COMPACT_ATOMS: atom_id res chain seq x y z
N MET A 1 -4.84 25.60 -19.87
CA MET A 1 -6.29 25.31 -20.00
C MET A 1 -6.49 23.85 -19.63
N CYS A 2 -6.94 23.54 -18.40
CA CYS A 2 -7.22 22.16 -18.00
C CYS A 2 -8.67 21.81 -18.36
N VAL A 3 -8.84 20.81 -19.21
CA VAL A 3 -10.13 20.31 -19.66
C VAL A 3 -10.60 19.26 -18.64
N CYS A 4 -11.31 19.69 -17.59
CA CYS A 4 -11.99 18.77 -16.69
C CYS A 4 -13.24 18.22 -17.40
N GLY A 5 -13.09 17.06 -18.04
CA GLY A 5 -14.19 16.27 -18.57
C GLY A 5 -15.26 16.03 -17.50
N LYS A 6 -16.52 16.13 -17.91
CA LYS A 6 -17.71 15.93 -17.07
C LYS A 6 -17.78 14.45 -16.65
N HIS A 7 -17.08 14.10 -15.57
CA HIS A 7 -17.25 12.79 -14.94
C HIS A 7 -18.57 12.83 -14.17
N GLU A 8 -19.51 11.96 -14.52
CA GLU A 8 -20.73 11.75 -13.76
C GLU A 8 -20.36 11.42 -12.31
N VAL A 9 -20.77 12.28 -11.39
CA VAL A 9 -20.57 12.04 -9.97
C VAL A 9 -21.54 10.93 -9.59
N PRO A 10 -21.09 9.77 -9.09
CA PRO A 10 -22.00 8.72 -8.66
C PRO A 10 -22.94 9.31 -7.60
N PRO A 11 -24.23 8.91 -7.61
CA PRO A 11 -25.19 9.43 -6.66
C PRO A 11 -24.68 9.23 -5.23
N PRO A 12 -24.89 10.20 -4.33
CA PRO A 12 -24.43 10.10 -2.95
C PRO A 12 -25.01 8.84 -2.31
N LYS A 13 -24.14 7.95 -1.82
CA LYS A 13 -24.57 6.75 -1.07
C LYS A 13 -25.37 7.21 0.15
N LYS A 14 -26.56 6.64 0.37
CA LYS A 14 -27.38 6.95 1.54
C LYS A 14 -26.56 6.74 2.83
N PRO A 15 -26.69 7.63 3.84
CA PRO A 15 -26.13 7.40 5.16
C PRO A 15 -26.67 6.08 5.72
N LEU A 16 -25.76 5.21 6.19
CA LEU A 16 -26.16 3.97 6.86
C LEU A 16 -26.50 4.26 8.32
N THR A 17 -27.56 3.62 8.81
CA THR A 17 -27.88 3.57 10.23
C THR A 17 -26.90 2.65 10.98
N PRO A 18 -26.73 2.81 12.31
CA PRO A 18 -25.84 1.95 13.10
C PRO A 18 -26.19 0.46 12.99
N ALA A 19 -27.48 0.11 13.02
CA ALA A 19 -27.94 -1.28 12.91
C ALA A 19 -27.62 -1.89 11.55
N GLU A 20 -27.73 -1.11 10.46
CA GLU A 20 -27.35 -1.57 9.13
C GLU A 20 -25.84 -1.85 9.06
N ILE A 21 -25.00 -0.96 9.61
CA ILE A 21 -23.54 -1.13 9.62
C ILE A 21 -23.13 -2.44 10.29
N GLU A 22 -23.75 -2.79 11.42
CA GLU A 22 -23.46 -4.03 12.16
C GLU A 22 -23.88 -5.28 11.37
N SER A 23 -24.96 -5.20 10.59
CA SER A 23 -25.45 -6.32 9.78
C SER A 23 -24.71 -6.54 8.45
N LEU A 24 -23.87 -5.58 8.02
CA LEU A 24 -23.17 -5.66 6.73
C LEU A 24 -22.04 -6.69 6.75
N PRO A 25 -21.82 -7.38 5.62
CA PRO A 25 -20.69 -8.28 5.46
C PRO A 25 -19.36 -7.53 5.65
N ARG A 26 -18.38 -8.24 6.23
CA ARG A 26 -17.04 -7.71 6.49
C ARG A 26 -16.03 -8.42 5.62
N PHE A 27 -15.28 -7.63 4.88
CA PHE A 27 -14.18 -8.13 4.05
C PHE A 27 -12.89 -7.57 4.63
N LYS A 28 -11.97 -8.45 5.01
CA LYS A 28 -10.72 -8.03 5.65
C LYS A 28 -9.77 -7.46 4.61
N GLY A 29 -9.26 -6.26 4.86
CA GLY A 29 -8.15 -5.67 4.14
C GLY A 29 -6.87 -5.71 4.96
N VAL A 30 -5.75 -5.53 4.25
CA VAL A 30 -4.40 -5.40 4.82
C VAL A 30 -3.94 -3.97 4.62
N LYS A 31 -3.50 -3.32 5.70
CA LYS A 31 -2.87 -2.01 5.61
C LYS A 31 -1.48 -2.15 5.01
N GLN A 32 -1.17 -1.30 4.03
CA GLN A 32 0.17 -1.19 3.45
C GLN A 32 0.55 0.29 3.33
N VAL A 33 1.86 0.55 3.20
CA VAL A 33 2.38 1.90 3.02
C VAL A 33 1.80 2.53 1.75
N SER A 34 1.51 3.83 1.77
CA SER A 34 1.11 4.55 0.55
C SER A 34 2.29 5.14 -0.19
N LEU A 35 2.11 5.34 -1.50
CA LEU A 35 3.08 6.06 -2.33
C LEU A 35 3.42 7.44 -1.78
N ARG A 36 2.47 8.16 -1.17
CA ARG A 36 2.67 9.54 -0.71
C ARG A 36 2.99 9.66 0.78
N GLY A 37 3.12 8.53 1.49
CA GLY A 37 3.47 8.47 2.92
C GLY A 37 2.48 9.12 3.91
N LYS A 38 1.38 9.72 3.45
CA LYS A 38 0.48 10.49 4.34
C LYS A 38 -0.56 9.63 5.07
N HIS A 39 -1.19 8.71 4.35
CA HIS A 39 -2.21 7.80 4.88
C HIS A 39 -1.93 6.41 4.31
N ASP A 40 -2.10 5.35 5.10
CA ASP A 40 -1.94 3.99 4.62
C ASP A 40 -2.97 3.66 3.52
N VAL A 41 -2.61 2.72 2.65
CA VAL A 41 -3.55 2.11 1.71
C VAL A 41 -4.11 0.83 2.33
N LEU A 42 -5.36 0.52 1.99
CA LEU A 42 -5.98 -0.75 2.31
C LEU A 42 -6.00 -1.63 1.05
N VAL A 43 -5.42 -2.82 1.16
CA VAL A 43 -5.30 -3.79 0.09
C VAL A 43 -6.24 -4.96 0.37
N TYR A 44 -7.01 -5.34 -0.64
CA TYR A 44 -7.87 -6.52 -0.61
C TYR A 44 -7.37 -7.54 -1.63
N SER A 45 -6.77 -8.62 -1.15
CA SER A 45 -6.35 -9.76 -1.97
C SER A 45 -7.57 -10.53 -2.45
N ILE A 46 -7.68 -10.72 -3.77
CA ILE A 46 -8.82 -11.43 -4.36
C ILE A 46 -8.62 -12.94 -4.10
N PRO A 47 -9.56 -13.60 -3.39
CA PRO A 47 -9.41 -15.01 -3.03
C PRO A 47 -9.19 -15.89 -4.26
N GLY A 48 -8.16 -16.74 -4.22
CA GLY A 48 -7.81 -17.65 -5.31
C GLY A 48 -6.97 -17.04 -6.43
N THR A 49 -6.53 -15.78 -6.28
CA THR A 49 -5.62 -15.13 -7.23
C THR A 49 -4.48 -14.40 -6.51
N GLU A 50 -3.44 -14.02 -7.24
CA GLU A 50 -2.36 -13.14 -6.77
C GLU A 50 -2.69 -11.64 -6.92
N ASN A 51 -3.90 -11.34 -7.40
CA ASN A 51 -4.33 -9.98 -7.68
C ASN A 51 -5.06 -9.37 -6.50
N ALA A 52 -4.95 -8.04 -6.38
CA ALA A 52 -5.58 -7.28 -5.33
C ALA A 52 -6.19 -5.97 -5.84
N TYR A 53 -7.15 -5.47 -5.06
CA TYR A 53 -7.63 -4.09 -5.18
C TYR A 53 -7.01 -3.23 -4.09
N VAL A 54 -6.55 -2.05 -4.49
CA VAL A 54 -5.87 -1.10 -3.59
C VAL A 54 -6.72 0.15 -3.43
N PHE A 55 -6.96 0.51 -2.19
CA PHE A 55 -7.73 1.68 -1.84
C PHE A 55 -6.93 2.66 -0.98
N CYS A 56 -7.00 3.95 -1.29
CA CYS A 56 -6.44 5.01 -0.46
C CYS A 56 -7.52 5.70 0.37
N HIS A 57 -7.13 6.25 1.52
CA HIS A 57 -8.02 7.05 2.35
C HIS A 57 -8.48 8.31 1.60
N GLY A 58 -9.80 8.53 1.55
CA GLY A 58 -10.40 9.73 0.98
C GLY A 58 -10.86 10.71 2.04
N HIS A 59 -11.84 10.31 2.86
CA HIS A 59 -12.34 11.12 3.97
C HIS A 59 -12.94 10.23 5.07
N THR A 60 -13.08 10.80 6.27
CA THR A 60 -13.65 10.11 7.43
C THR A 60 -15.01 10.70 7.78
N ASN A 61 -16.00 9.84 7.98
CA ASN A 61 -17.30 10.19 8.55
C ASN A 61 -17.35 9.78 10.02
N ALA A 62 -18.43 10.17 10.73
CA ALA A 62 -18.57 9.89 12.15
C ALA A 62 -18.56 8.39 12.53
N ARG A 63 -18.92 7.50 11.59
CA ARG A 63 -19.09 6.05 11.85
C ARG A 63 -18.25 5.14 10.95
N TYR A 64 -17.75 5.66 9.83
CA TYR A 64 -17.00 4.89 8.85
C TYR A 64 -16.05 5.81 8.10
N GLN A 65 -15.03 5.22 7.51
CA GLN A 65 -14.10 5.88 6.61
C GLN A 65 -14.49 5.56 5.17
N VAL A 66 -14.22 6.49 4.26
CA VAL A 66 -14.42 6.30 2.83
C VAL A 66 -13.08 6.21 2.16
N PHE A 67 -12.86 5.06 1.54
CA PHE A 67 -11.67 4.73 0.79
C PHE A 67 -11.97 4.76 -0.71
N GLN A 68 -10.98 5.10 -1.52
CA GLN A 68 -11.10 5.26 -2.97
C GLN A 68 -10.12 4.33 -3.69
N CYS A 69 -10.57 3.66 -4.74
CA CYS A 69 -9.70 2.80 -5.53
C CYS A 69 -8.62 3.64 -6.22
N VAL A 70 -7.36 3.32 -5.96
CA VAL A 70 -6.20 4.07 -6.47
C VAL A 70 -6.15 4.01 -8.00
N TYR A 71 -6.41 2.84 -8.58
CA TYR A 71 -6.30 2.63 -10.01
C TYR A 71 -7.48 3.22 -10.77
N CYS A 72 -8.72 3.09 -10.27
CA CYS A 72 -9.86 3.81 -10.85
C CYS A 72 -9.58 5.31 -10.91
N TRP A 73 -8.97 5.87 -9.85
CA TRP A 73 -8.62 7.29 -9.83
C TRP A 73 -7.56 7.65 -10.88
N LYS A 74 -6.57 6.78 -11.12
CA LYS A 74 -5.59 6.94 -12.23
C LYS A 74 -6.29 6.98 -13.60
N TYR A 75 -7.37 6.23 -13.79
CA TYR A 75 -8.18 6.23 -15.02
C TYR A 75 -9.27 7.32 -15.06
N GLY A 76 -9.32 8.22 -14.09
CA GLY A 76 -10.28 9.33 -14.03
C GLY A 76 -11.65 8.98 -13.40
N ALA A 77 -11.85 7.74 -12.95
CA ALA A 77 -13.07 7.33 -12.27
C ALA A 77 -12.97 7.47 -10.74
N LYS A 78 -14.10 7.72 -10.08
CA LYS A 78 -14.19 7.80 -8.61
C LYS A 78 -14.94 6.59 -8.04
N THR A 79 -14.22 5.49 -7.89
CA THR A 79 -14.76 4.29 -7.23
C THR A 79 -14.46 4.34 -5.74
N SER A 80 -15.50 4.29 -4.89
CA SER A 80 -15.36 4.44 -3.43
C SER A 80 -16.06 3.33 -2.64
N ILE A 81 -15.44 2.98 -1.51
CA ILE A 81 -15.86 1.91 -0.61
C ILE A 81 -15.86 2.40 0.83
N ARG A 82 -16.77 1.86 1.65
CA ARG A 82 -16.87 2.19 3.07
C ARG A 82 -16.07 1.19 3.90
N VAL A 83 -15.35 1.70 4.89
CA VAL A 83 -14.40 0.95 5.72
C VAL A 83 -14.59 1.29 7.19
N ILE A 84 -14.47 0.29 8.06
CA ILE A 84 -14.33 0.45 9.51
C ILE A 84 -13.05 -0.27 9.96
N GLY A 85 -12.11 0.48 10.53
CA GLY A 85 -10.78 -0.05 10.83
C GLY A 85 -10.09 -0.50 9.54
N ASP A 86 -9.95 -1.83 9.39
CA ASP A 86 -9.31 -2.48 8.25
C ASP A 86 -10.30 -3.37 7.48
N GLU A 87 -11.60 -3.18 7.70
CA GLU A 87 -12.66 -4.02 7.12
C GLU A 87 -13.52 -3.22 6.17
N PHE A 88 -13.72 -3.74 4.97
CA PHE A 88 -14.67 -3.20 4.01
C PHE A 88 -16.09 -3.66 4.33
N LEU A 89 -17.05 -2.74 4.22
CA LEU A 89 -18.47 -3.00 4.46
C LEU A 89 -19.24 -3.48 3.22
N GLU A 90 -18.54 -3.57 2.10
CA GLU A 90 -19.04 -3.97 0.79
C GLU A 90 -17.97 -4.89 0.17
N ASP A 91 -18.40 -5.82 -0.70
CA ASP A 91 -17.48 -6.72 -1.40
C ASP A 91 -16.64 -5.93 -2.42
N PRO A 92 -15.30 -5.83 -2.25
CA PRO A 92 -14.46 -5.05 -3.16
C PRO A 92 -14.49 -5.54 -4.61
N CYS A 93 -14.82 -6.83 -4.84
CA CYS A 93 -14.91 -7.44 -6.17
C CYS A 93 -16.24 -7.15 -6.87
N LYS A 94 -17.30 -6.78 -6.14
CA LYS A 94 -18.63 -6.50 -6.72
C LYS A 94 -18.86 -5.02 -7.02
N ILE A 95 -17.87 -4.19 -6.73
CA ILE A 95 -17.92 -2.77 -7.06
C ILE A 95 -17.60 -2.59 -8.54
N ASP A 96 -18.27 -1.65 -9.18
CA ASP A 96 -18.01 -1.28 -10.56
C ASP A 96 -16.66 -0.52 -10.66
N HIS A 97 -15.61 -1.27 -10.99
CA HIS A 97 -14.28 -0.75 -11.23
C HIS A 97 -14.05 -0.61 -12.73
N ILE A 98 -13.49 0.52 -13.15
CA ILE A 98 -12.93 0.67 -14.50
C ILE A 98 -11.53 0.04 -14.61
N CYS A 99 -10.84 -0.15 -13.49
CA CYS A 99 -9.50 -0.73 -13.46
C CYS A 99 -9.54 -2.26 -13.36
N SER A 100 -8.51 -2.89 -13.91
CA SER A 100 -8.20 -4.28 -13.59
C SER A 100 -7.54 -4.39 -12.22
N PRO A 101 -7.76 -5.50 -11.48
CA PRO A 101 -6.95 -5.88 -10.33
C PRO A 101 -5.46 -5.91 -10.69
N VAL A 102 -4.60 -5.61 -9.71
CA VAL A 102 -3.13 -5.58 -9.90
C VAL A 102 -2.47 -6.71 -9.12
N ASN A 103 -1.29 -7.16 -9.56
CA ASN A 103 -0.51 -8.13 -8.81
C ASN A 103 -0.10 -7.50 -7.45
N GLU A 104 -0.46 -8.15 -6.35
CA GLU A 104 -0.26 -7.61 -5.01
C GLU A 104 1.23 -7.40 -4.68
N MET A 105 2.08 -8.34 -5.09
CA MET A 105 3.50 -8.31 -4.78
C MET A 105 4.21 -7.19 -5.55
N GLU A 106 3.95 -7.08 -6.86
CA GLU A 106 4.54 -6.04 -7.70
C GLU A 106 4.17 -4.64 -7.19
N ASP A 107 2.89 -4.45 -6.88
CA ASP A 107 2.37 -3.18 -6.37
C ASP A 107 2.91 -2.85 -4.97
N ARG A 108 3.08 -3.86 -4.09
CA ARG A 108 3.76 -3.66 -2.80
C ARG A 108 5.22 -3.23 -2.97
N VAL A 109 5.96 -3.88 -3.86
CA VAL A 109 7.36 -3.56 -4.17
C VAL A 109 7.48 -2.14 -4.74
N GLU A 110 6.60 -1.74 -5.66
CA GLU A 110 6.55 -0.37 -6.20
C GLU A 110 6.39 0.66 -5.08
N ARG A 111 5.46 0.40 -4.15
CA ARG A 111 5.21 1.31 -3.01
C ARG A 111 6.37 1.40 -2.05
N LEU A 112 7.02 0.29 -1.74
CA LEU A 112 8.20 0.27 -0.88
C LEU A 112 9.38 1.00 -1.51
N THR A 113 9.63 0.77 -2.80
CA THR A 113 10.66 1.47 -3.56
C THR A 113 10.44 2.97 -3.50
N HIS A 114 9.20 3.41 -3.76
CA HIS A 114 8.85 4.83 -3.74
C HIS A 114 8.96 5.47 -2.33
N LYS A 115 8.67 4.70 -1.27
CA LYS A 115 8.88 5.13 0.13
C LYS A 115 10.37 5.29 0.45
N VAL A 116 11.20 4.35 0.01
CA VAL A 116 12.66 4.41 0.20
C VAL A 116 13.23 5.64 -0.50
N LEU A 117 12.90 5.85 -1.78
CA LEU A 117 13.40 7.00 -2.55
C LEU A 117 13.01 8.36 -1.93
N GLN A 118 11.76 8.54 -1.50
CA GLN A 118 11.36 9.76 -0.78
C GLN A 118 12.13 9.98 0.52
N THR A 119 12.46 8.90 1.23
CA THR A 119 13.25 8.98 2.46
C THR A 119 14.68 9.42 2.16
N GLN A 120 15.28 8.97 1.06
CA GLN A 120 16.61 9.39 0.62
C GLN A 120 16.66 10.88 0.27
N GLU A 121 15.68 11.37 -0.51
CA GLU A 121 15.58 12.78 -0.88
C GLU A 121 15.49 13.70 0.35
N SER A 122 14.81 13.25 1.40
CA SER A 122 14.66 14.03 2.64
C SER A 122 15.86 13.98 3.60
N SER A 123 16.72 12.94 3.51
CA SER A 123 17.76 12.66 4.51
C SER A 123 19.20 12.75 3.98
N GLY A 124 19.40 12.82 2.66
CA GLY A 124 20.72 12.82 2.03
C GLY A 124 21.48 11.50 2.15
N ARG A 125 20.86 10.44 2.67
CA ARG A 125 21.44 9.09 2.75
C ARG A 125 21.08 8.30 1.48
N ILE A 126 22.07 7.75 0.79
CA ILE A 126 21.87 6.87 -0.36
C ILE A 126 21.82 5.43 0.16
N LEU A 127 20.66 4.78 0.11
CA LEU A 127 20.59 3.31 0.24
C LEU A 127 20.82 2.71 -1.16
N PRO A 128 21.48 1.54 -1.28
CA PRO A 128 21.77 0.95 -2.58
C PRO A 128 20.50 0.79 -3.42
N ILE A 129 20.51 1.31 -4.66
CA ILE A 129 19.36 1.32 -5.59
C ILE A 129 19.06 -0.10 -6.13
N HIS A 130 19.78 -1.12 -5.65
CA HIS A 130 19.69 -2.52 -6.10
C HIS A 130 19.06 -3.42 -5.02
N LEU A 131 18.14 -2.88 -4.22
CA LEU A 131 17.35 -3.70 -3.30
C LEU A 131 16.41 -4.57 -4.13
N GLY A 132 16.63 -5.89 -4.13
CA GLY A 132 15.66 -6.84 -4.67
C GLY A 132 14.34 -6.77 -3.91
N ALA A 133 13.27 -7.36 -4.47
CA ALA A 133 11.96 -7.43 -3.80
C ALA A 133 12.06 -8.00 -2.37
N GLU A 134 12.94 -8.99 -2.17
CA GLU A 134 13.23 -9.59 -0.86
C GLU A 134 13.82 -8.58 0.13
N SER A 135 14.79 -7.76 -0.31
CA SER A 135 15.43 -6.76 0.53
C SER A 135 14.48 -5.61 0.92
N LEU A 136 13.56 -5.22 0.04
CA LEU A 136 12.53 -4.21 0.34
C LEU A 136 11.52 -4.71 1.36
N LEU A 137 11.09 -5.97 1.24
CA LEU A 137 10.19 -6.60 2.20
C LEU A 137 10.87 -6.78 3.57
N ALA A 138 12.17 -7.10 3.60
CA ALA A 138 12.95 -7.17 4.83
C ALA A 138 13.01 -5.81 5.56
N TYR A 139 13.24 -4.72 4.81
CA TYR A 139 13.19 -3.35 5.33
C TYR A 139 11.82 -2.98 5.94
N GLU A 140 10.71 -3.36 5.29
CA GLU A 140 9.37 -3.11 5.83
C GLU A 140 9.11 -3.86 7.14
N ASN A 141 9.63 -5.08 7.24
CA ASN A 141 9.49 -5.93 8.42
C ASN A 141 10.47 -5.58 9.56
N GLY A 142 11.28 -4.52 9.41
CA GLY A 142 12.30 -4.14 10.40
C GLY A 142 13.50 -5.09 10.48
N ILE A 143 13.63 -5.98 9.49
CA ILE A 143 14.77 -6.88 9.34
C ILE A 143 15.78 -6.14 8.45
N ALA A 144 16.51 -5.19 9.04
CA ALA A 144 17.64 -4.58 8.34
C ALA A 144 18.83 -5.53 8.46
N GLU A 145 19.26 -6.12 7.34
CA GLU A 145 20.61 -6.68 7.26
C GLU A 145 21.59 -5.49 7.24
N GLU A 146 22.26 -5.23 8.36
CA GLU A 146 23.39 -4.29 8.37
C GLU A 146 24.55 -4.91 7.58
N TYR A 147 24.92 -4.29 6.46
CA TYR A 147 26.16 -4.59 5.77
C TYR A 147 27.29 -3.77 6.44
N GLU A 148 28.19 -4.44 7.16
CA GLU A 148 29.45 -3.80 7.59
C GLU A 148 30.47 -3.89 6.44
N GLU A 149 30.94 -2.74 5.95
CA GLU A 149 32.11 -2.64 5.07
C GLU A 149 33.38 -2.90 5.90
N GLU A 150 33.95 -4.11 5.84
CA GLU A 150 35.33 -4.32 6.29
C GLU A 150 36.30 -3.77 5.23
N GLU A 151 36.77 -2.53 5.44
CA GLU A 151 37.95 -1.99 4.75
C GLU A 151 39.19 -2.79 5.18
N MET A 152 39.53 -3.84 4.43
CA MET A 152 40.88 -4.42 4.48
C MET A 152 41.63 -4.10 3.19
N GLY A 153 42.77 -3.43 3.37
CA GLY A 153 43.60 -2.91 2.30
C GLY A 153 43.95 -3.93 1.23
N LEU A 154 44.01 -3.39 0.01
CA LEU A 154 44.54 -3.97 -1.24
C LEU A 154 43.59 -4.94 -1.97
N GLY A 155 42.64 -4.35 -2.72
CA GLY A 155 42.61 -4.56 -4.17
C GLY A 155 41.74 -5.69 -4.75
N ALA A 156 40.94 -6.40 -3.97
CA ALA A 156 39.90 -7.28 -4.52
C ALA A 156 38.75 -7.43 -3.52
N SER A 157 37.53 -7.05 -3.92
CA SER A 157 36.33 -7.30 -3.12
C SER A 157 35.84 -8.73 -3.33
N PHE A 158 35.81 -9.51 -2.26
CA PHE A 158 35.15 -10.81 -2.21
C PHE A 158 33.99 -10.71 -1.21
N GLN A 159 32.78 -11.00 -1.65
CA GLN A 159 31.57 -10.97 -0.84
C GLN A 159 31.49 -12.26 -0.01
N SER A 160 31.52 -12.18 1.33
CA SER A 160 31.35 -13.34 2.20
C SER A 160 30.25 -13.10 3.22
N GLU A 161 29.29 -14.02 3.26
CA GLU A 161 28.11 -14.02 4.11
C GLU A 161 28.45 -14.46 5.54
N ARG A 162 28.14 -13.63 6.55
CA ARG A 162 28.06 -14.09 7.93
C ARG A 162 26.86 -13.46 8.64
N ILE A 163 25.82 -14.28 8.82
CA ILE A 163 24.56 -13.93 9.47
C ILE A 163 24.75 -13.86 10.98
N ARG A 164 24.46 -12.72 11.60
CA ARG A 164 24.17 -12.65 13.04
C ARG A 164 22.77 -12.07 13.28
N ARG A 165 21.98 -12.84 14.01
CA ARG A 165 20.61 -12.55 14.41
C ARG A 165 20.64 -11.54 15.55
N VAL A 166 20.05 -10.36 15.37
CA VAL A 166 19.83 -9.39 16.45
C VAL A 166 18.34 -9.38 16.77
N GLU A 167 17.96 -9.93 17.92
CA GLU A 167 16.62 -9.77 18.49
C GLU A 167 16.61 -8.43 19.25
N LEU A 168 15.88 -7.44 18.75
CA LEU A 168 15.66 -6.18 19.46
C LEU A 168 14.47 -6.35 20.41
N LEU A 169 14.76 -6.24 21.70
CA LEU A 169 13.81 -6.25 22.81
C LEU A 169 12.94 -4.99 22.82
N GLU A 170 11.70 -5.20 23.31
CA GLU A 170 10.48 -4.37 23.32
C GLU A 170 10.61 -2.89 23.70
#